data_AF-L1NI36-F1
#
_entry.id   AF-L1NI36-F1
#
_cell.length_a   1.000
_cell.length_b   1.000
_cell.length_c   1.000
_cell.angle_alpha   90.00
_cell.angle_beta   90.00
_cell.angle_gamma   90.00
#
_symmetry.space_group_name_H-M   'P 1'
#
loop_
_entity.id
_entity.type
_entity.pdbx_description
1 polymer ?
#
loop_
_entity_poly.entity_id
_entity_poly.type
_entity_poly.pdbx_seq_one_letter_code
_entity_poly.pdbx_strand_id
1 'polypeptide(L)' 'MSEVERHPFEPFLPNGCKMLMLGSFPPAPKRWCMEFYYPNFINDMWRILGYIF' A
#
# COMPACT_ATOMS: atom_id res chain seq x y z
N MET A 1 9.03 9.12 25.12
CA MET A 1 7.91 9.20 24.16
C MET A 1 8.37 8.51 22.89
N SER A 2 7.62 7.54 22.36
CA SER A 2 7.94 6.96 21.05
C SER A 2 7.74 8.04 19.97
N GLU A 3 8.67 8.12 19.02
CA GLU A 3 8.51 8.99 17.86
C GLU A 3 7.26 8.58 17.07
N VAL A 4 6.54 9.57 16.53
CA VAL A 4 5.36 9.31 15.70
C VAL A 4 5.84 8.74 14.37
N GLU A 5 5.47 7.50 14.06
CA GLU A 5 5.74 6.89 12.77
C GLU A 5 4.98 7.64 11.66
N ARG A 6 5.68 7.96 10.57
CA ARG A 6 5.10 8.62 9.39
C ARG A 6 4.97 7.63 8.25
N HIS A 7 3.83 7.68 7.56
CA HIS A 7 3.60 6.82 6.42
C HIS A 7 4.60 7.19 5.30
N PRO A 8 5.30 6.22 4.69
CA PRO A 8 6.39 6.50 3.76
C PRO A 8 5.93 6.93 2.35
N PHE A 9 4.67 6.68 2.00
CA PHE A 9 4.11 7.00 0.69
C PHE A 9 3.02 8.08 0.79
N GLU A 10 3.03 9.00 -0.17
CA GLU A 10 1.96 9.99 -0.38
C GLU A 10 0.67 9.32 -0.84
N PRO A 11 -0.51 9.65 -0.28
CA PRO A 11 -1.78 9.06 -0.67
C PRO A 11 -2.01 9.09 -2.19
N PHE A 12 -2.29 7.92 -2.78
CA PHE A 12 -2.67 7.83 -4.19
C PHE A 12 -4.19 8.03 -4.36
N LEU A 13 -4.59 9.23 -4.82
CA LEU A 13 -5.99 9.66 -4.93
C LEU A 13 -6.27 10.29 -6.32
N PRO A 14 -6.37 9.48 -7.39
CA PRO A 14 -6.68 10.02 -8.72
C PRO A 14 -8.09 10.62 -8.77
N ASN A 15 -8.29 11.63 -9.62
CA ASN A 15 -9.59 12.29 -9.77
C ASN A 15 -10.67 11.27 -10.16
N GLY A 16 -11.81 11.32 -9.47
CA GLY A 16 -12.93 10.42 -9.72
C GLY A 16 -12.78 9.04 -9.08
N CYS A 17 -11.77 8.82 -8.21
CA CYS A 17 -11.67 7.58 -7.45
C CYS A 17 -12.95 7.34 -6.63
N LYS A 18 -13.54 6.15 -6.78
CA LYS A 18 -14.77 5.75 -6.06
C LYS A 18 -14.50 4.79 -4.90
N MET A 19 -13.28 4.27 -4.82
CA MET A 19 -12.87 3.28 -3.85
C MET A 19 -11.53 3.67 -3.25
N LEU A 20 -11.43 3.57 -1.93
CA LEU A 20 -10.22 3.82 -1.16
C LEU A 20 -9.77 2.51 -0.50
N MET A 21 -8.54 2.09 -0.77
CA MET A 21 -7.92 0.92 -0.13
C MET A 21 -7.05 1.39 1.04
N LEU A 22 -7.55 1.25 2.27
CA LEU A 22 -6.82 1.59 3.50
C LEU A 22 -6.21 0.32 4.12
N GLY A 23 -4.88 0.20 4.00
CA GLY A 23 -4.10 -0.79 4.75
C GLY A 23 -3.70 -0.28 6.13
N SER A 24 -3.06 -1.16 6.91
CA SER A 24 -2.26 -0.75 8.08
C SER A 24 -0.96 -0.06 7.64
N PHE A 25 -0.05 0.22 8.58
CA PHE A 25 1.30 0.64 8.22
C PHE A 25 2.02 -0.44 7.39
N PRO A 26 2.80 -0.04 6.36
CA PRO A 26 3.58 -0.97 5.57
C PRO A 26 4.65 -1.65 6.44
N PRO A 27 5.12 -2.85 6.06
CA PRO A 27 6.26 -3.47 6.75
C PRO A 27 7.50 -2.59 6.60
N ALA A 28 8.56 -2.87 7.37
CA ALA A 28 9.81 -2.12 7.25
C ALA A 28 10.36 -2.14 5.80
N PRO A 29 10.95 -1.03 5.29
CA PRO A 29 11.43 -0.90 3.91
C PRO A 29 12.32 -2.03 3.40
N LYS A 30 13.16 -2.60 4.28
CA LYS A 30 14.02 -3.76 3.98
C LYS A 30 13.28 -5.02 3.52
N ARG A 31 11.95 -5.07 3.68
CA ARG A 31 11.08 -6.19 3.30
C ARG A 31 10.28 -5.91 2.04
N TRP A 32 10.47 -4.78 1.37
CA TRP A 32 9.76 -4.44 0.14
C TRP A 32 10.53 -4.95 -1.07
N CYS A 33 9.86 -5.58 -2.03
CA CYS A 33 10.46 -5.81 -3.34
C CYS A 33 10.26 -4.65 -4.33
N MET A 34 9.48 -3.63 -3.97
CA MET A 34 9.34 -2.36 -4.70
C MET A 34 8.89 -1.24 -3.75
N GLU A 35 9.27 0.01 -4.04
CA GLU A 35 8.85 1.19 -3.26
C GLU A 35 7.44 1.66 -3.65
N PHE A 36 6.45 0.81 -3.40
CA PHE A 36 5.05 1.09 -3.72
C PHE A 36 4.08 0.37 -2.78
N TYR A 37 2.79 0.69 -2.91
CA TYR A 37 1.71 0.07 -2.12
C TYR A 37 1.59 -1.43 -2.39
N TYR A 38 1.44 -2.20 -1.30
CA TYR A 38 1.32 -3.66 -1.31
C TYR A 38 2.41 -4.35 -2.14
N PRO A 39 3.69 -4.13 -1.80
CA PRO A 39 4.78 -4.42 -2.72
C PRO A 39 5.07 -5.91 -2.90
N ASN A 40 4.73 -6.75 -1.93
CA ASN A 40 5.23 -8.11 -1.84
C ASN A 40 4.31 -9.15 -2.49
N PHE A 41 4.88 -10.16 -3.15
CA PHE A 41 4.14 -11.26 -3.80
C PHE A 41 3.23 -12.09 -2.88
N ILE A 42 3.55 -12.14 -1.58
CA ILE A 42 2.71 -12.80 -0.56
C ILE A 42 1.42 -12.00 -0.31
N ASN A 43 1.43 -10.69 -0.60
CA ASN A 43 0.25 -9.86 -0.54
C ASN A 43 -0.54 -10.00 -1.85
N ASP A 44 -1.70 -10.64 -1.77
CA ASP A 44 -2.51 -10.97 -2.94
C ASP A 44 -3.34 -9.80 -3.50
N MET A 45 -3.21 -8.60 -2.95
CA MET A 45 -4.04 -7.44 -3.31
C MET A 45 -4.04 -7.17 -4.83
N TRP A 46 -2.86 -7.09 -5.46
CA TRP A 46 -2.76 -6.85 -6.91
C TRP A 46 -3.33 -7.97 -7.76
N ARG A 47 -3.21 -9.23 -7.29
CA ARG A 47 -3.81 -10.38 -7.98
C ARG A 47 -5.33 -10.33 -7.91
N ILE A 48 -5.89 -9.99 -6.74
CA ILE A 48 -7.33 -9.83 -6.55
C ILE A 48 -7.88 -8.71 -7.44
N LEU A 49 -7.21 -7.55 -7.47
CA LEU A 49 -7.65 -6.45 -8.34
C LEU A 49 -7.67 -6.84 -9.82
N GLY A 50 -6.64 -7.52 -10.31
CA GLY A 50 -6.60 -8.00 -11.69
C GLY A 50 -7.62 -9.09 -12.03
N TYR A 51 -8.26 -9.71 -11.03
CA TYR A 51 -9.40 -10.60 -11.27
C TYR A 51 -10.76 -9.87 -11.24
N ILE A 52 -10.86 -8.76 -10.51
CA ILE A 52 -12.12 -8.01 -10.35
C ILE A 52 -12.30 -6.96 -11.48
N PHE A 53 -11.20 -6.37 -11.96
CA PHE A 53 -11.17 -5.27 -12.93
C PHE A 53 -10.34 -5.63 -14.15
#